data_AF-A0A7W5FV25-F1
#
_entry.id   AF-A0A7W5FV25-F1
#
_cell.length_a   1.000
_cell.length_b   1.000
_cell.length_c   1.000
_cell.angle_alpha   90.00
_cell.angle_beta   90.00
_cell.angle_gamma   90.00
#
_symmetry.space_group_name_H-M   'P 1'
#
loop_
_entity.id
_entity.type
_entity.pdbx_description
1 polymer ?
#
loop_
_entity_poly.entity_id
_entity_poly.type
_entity_poly.pdbx_seq_one_letter_code
_entity_poly.pdbx_strand_id
1 'polypeptide(L)'
;MNKTTLCLLAVLAGAGQGMALAEPPAQDAKQPVETVRIPGQIDRIDLPATSYGMNVTNFASYRGSYDLSNGQELSLLAGTASMYAILDNGRKVRLIGAGTDTFVAEDRSLHMRLWRGIDGEVGGELLLAQPADMAGLDAPLLRMAMHR
;
A
#
# COMPACT_ATOMS: atom_id res chain seq x y z
N MET A 1 -17.51 17.49 -44.28
CA MET A 1 -16.07 17.37 -44.00
C MET A 1 -15.62 15.91 -44.15
N ASN A 2 -15.17 15.55 -45.35
CA ASN A 2 -13.98 14.76 -45.71
C ASN A 2 -13.62 13.59 -44.75
N LYS A 3 -14.04 12.33 -45.03
CA LYS A 3 -13.29 11.25 -45.72
C LYS A 3 -11.84 11.05 -45.21
N THR A 4 -11.49 9.82 -44.76
CA THR A 4 -10.55 8.90 -45.47
C THR A 4 -10.03 7.75 -44.58
N THR A 5 -10.34 6.54 -45.01
CA THR A 5 -9.75 5.20 -44.76
C THR A 5 -8.22 5.14 -44.84
N LEU A 6 -7.55 4.34 -43.99
CA LEU A 6 -6.47 3.44 -44.43
C LEU A 6 -6.07 2.41 -43.35
N CYS A 7 -6.45 1.15 -43.55
CA CYS A 7 -5.76 0.00 -43.01
C CYS A 7 -4.52 -0.27 -43.87
N LEU A 8 -3.34 -0.38 -43.28
CA LEU A 8 -2.17 -0.90 -43.99
C LEU A 8 -1.70 -2.20 -43.31
N LEU A 9 -1.95 -3.30 -44.01
CA LEU A 9 -1.26 -4.58 -43.87
C LEU A 9 0.14 -4.45 -44.49
N ALA A 10 1.16 -4.97 -43.81
CA ALA A 10 2.39 -5.39 -44.45
C ALA A 10 2.89 -6.69 -43.79
N VAL A 11 2.59 -7.79 -44.46
CA VAL A 11 3.22 -9.11 -44.26
C VAL A 11 4.50 -9.12 -45.09
N LEU A 12 5.63 -9.46 -44.46
CA LEU A 12 6.83 -9.88 -45.17
C LEU A 12 7.38 -11.15 -44.50
N ALA A 13 7.28 -12.23 -45.26
CA ALA A 13 7.83 -13.54 -44.95
C ALA A 13 9.34 -13.57 -45.23
N GLY A 14 10.12 -14.00 -44.25
CA GLY A 14 11.55 -14.31 -44.39
C GLY A 14 11.79 -15.75 -44.00
N ALA A 15 12.12 -16.60 -44.98
CA ALA A 15 12.56 -17.98 -44.77
C ALA A 15 14.07 -17.99 -44.44
N GLY A 16 14.44 -18.64 -43.34
CA GLY A 16 15.83 -18.92 -42.98
C GLY A 16 15.87 -20.10 -42.01
N GLN A 17 16.37 -21.24 -42.49
CA GLN A 17 16.57 -22.45 -41.69
C GLN A 17 17.94 -22.39 -41.00
N GLY A 18 17.97 -22.59 -39.69
CA GLY A 18 19.19 -22.78 -38.90
C GLY A 18 18.88 -23.63 -37.67
N MET A 19 19.54 -24.78 -37.54
CA MET A 19 19.49 -25.67 -36.38
C MET A 19 20.41 -25.16 -35.26
N ALA A 20 19.95 -25.08 -34.00
CA ALA A 20 20.75 -25.29 -32.79
C ALA A 20 19.89 -25.25 -31.48
N LEU A 21 19.96 -26.35 -30.73
CA LEU A 21 19.88 -26.59 -29.27
C LEU A 21 19.44 -25.44 -28.31
N ALA A 22 18.40 -25.69 -27.49
CA ALA A 22 18.37 -25.54 -26.01
C ALA A 22 16.94 -25.34 -25.44
N GLU A 23 16.51 -26.19 -24.50
CA GLU A 23 15.50 -25.90 -23.46
C GLU A 23 16.21 -25.26 -22.23
N PRO A 24 15.51 -24.75 -21.18
CA PRO A 24 14.55 -23.63 -21.07
C PRO A 24 15.13 -22.53 -20.12
N PRO A 25 14.38 -21.48 -19.71
CA PRO A 25 13.61 -21.63 -18.48
C PRO A 25 12.24 -20.94 -18.49
N ALA A 26 11.37 -21.47 -17.63
CA ALA A 26 10.12 -20.87 -17.20
C ALA A 26 10.34 -19.41 -16.76
N GLN A 27 9.51 -18.51 -17.28
CA GLN A 27 9.34 -17.18 -16.72
C GLN A 27 7.90 -17.09 -16.26
N ASP A 28 7.72 -17.47 -14.99
CA ASP A 28 6.66 -16.99 -14.12
C ASP A 28 6.52 -15.48 -14.37
N ALA A 29 5.50 -15.10 -15.13
CA ALA A 29 5.18 -13.71 -15.41
C ALA A 29 4.60 -13.12 -14.13
N LYS A 30 5.49 -12.84 -13.17
CA LYS A 30 5.24 -11.99 -12.02
C LYS A 30 4.77 -10.65 -12.56
N GLN A 31 3.45 -10.47 -12.53
CA GLN A 31 2.80 -9.27 -13.01
C GLN A 31 3.49 -8.05 -12.37
N PRO A 32 3.81 -7.01 -13.15
CA PRO A 32 4.44 -5.83 -12.60
C PRO A 32 3.46 -5.21 -11.61
N VAL A 33 3.79 -5.28 -10.31
CA VAL A 33 3.10 -4.51 -9.29
C VAL A 33 3.24 -3.04 -9.70
N GLU A 34 2.12 -2.42 -10.02
CA GLU A 34 2.07 -1.02 -10.41
C GLU A 34 2.39 -0.18 -9.17
N THR A 35 3.65 0.24 -9.07
CA THR A 35 4.12 1.08 -7.97
C THR A 35 3.60 2.50 -8.16
N VAL A 36 2.42 2.78 -7.64
CA VAL A 36 1.86 4.14 -7.52
C VAL A 36 2.78 4.96 -6.61
N ARG A 37 3.36 6.04 -7.14
CA ARG A 37 4.22 6.97 -6.39
C ARG A 37 3.37 7.91 -5.53
N ILE A 38 3.37 7.68 -4.22
CA ILE A 38 2.70 8.50 -3.21
C ILE A 38 3.70 9.52 -2.63
N PRO A 39 3.43 10.84 -2.65
CA PRO A 39 4.35 11.86 -2.14
C PRO A 39 4.41 11.92 -0.60
N GLY A 40 5.65 11.89 -0.06
CA GLY A 40 5.94 11.97 1.38
C GLY A 40 5.95 10.59 2.06
N GLN A 41 6.89 9.77 1.60
CA GLN A 41 7.08 8.36 1.93
C GLN A 41 7.32 8.13 3.43
N ILE A 42 6.67 7.10 3.98
CA ILE A 42 6.93 6.63 5.35
C ILE A 42 8.00 5.55 5.28
N ASP A 43 9.19 5.83 5.82
CA ASP A 43 10.33 4.90 5.77
C ASP A 43 10.63 4.21 7.12
N ARG A 44 10.01 4.66 8.21
CA ARG A 44 10.28 4.16 9.57
C ARG A 44 9.05 4.24 10.47
N ILE A 45 9.02 3.35 11.46
CA ILE A 45 8.01 3.35 12.54
C ILE A 45 8.65 3.89 13.82
N ASP A 46 8.37 5.15 14.14
CA ASP A 46 8.83 5.81 15.36
C ASP A 46 7.66 6.35 16.15
N LEU A 47 7.71 6.22 17.48
CA LEU A 47 6.77 6.92 18.33
C LEU A 47 7.12 8.42 18.33
N PRO A 48 6.13 9.31 18.22
CA PRO A 48 6.35 10.75 18.28
C PRO A 48 6.80 11.16 19.69
N ALA A 49 7.64 12.19 19.78
CA ALA A 49 8.05 12.78 21.06
C ALA A 49 6.87 13.34 21.86
N THR A 50 5.83 13.81 21.16
CA THR A 50 4.55 14.25 21.72
C THR A 50 3.43 13.51 20.99
N SER A 51 2.57 12.81 21.73
CA SER A 51 1.40 12.16 21.13
C SER A 51 0.25 13.14 20.98
N TYR A 52 -0.40 13.10 19.81
CA TYR A 52 -1.59 13.89 19.54
C TYR A 52 -2.85 13.07 19.82
N GLY A 53 -3.78 13.68 20.55
CA GLY A 53 -5.09 13.09 20.83
C GLY A 53 -6.01 13.09 19.61
N MET A 54 -7.04 12.24 19.67
CA MET A 54 -7.98 11.98 18.56
C MET A 54 -8.63 13.22 17.94
N ASN A 55 -8.88 14.26 18.73
CA ASN A 55 -9.52 15.49 18.26
C ASN A 55 -8.56 16.33 17.39
N VAL A 56 -7.28 16.38 17.78
CA VAL A 56 -6.25 17.14 17.07
C VAL A 56 -5.92 16.49 15.72
N THR A 57 -6.01 15.16 15.65
CA THR A 57 -5.67 14.39 14.45
C THR A 57 -6.86 14.13 13.52
N ASN A 58 -8.07 14.56 13.89
CA ASN A 58 -9.31 14.30 13.15
C ASN A 58 -9.54 12.81 12.77
N PHE A 59 -9.00 11.88 13.56
CA PHE A 59 -9.03 10.44 13.24
C PHE A 59 -10.45 9.90 13.03
N ALA A 60 -11.43 10.46 13.73
CA ALA A 60 -12.83 10.06 13.60
C ALA A 60 -13.36 10.16 12.16
N SER A 61 -12.81 11.07 11.35
CA SER A 61 -13.19 11.27 9.94
C SER A 61 -12.63 10.19 9.01
N TYR A 62 -11.66 9.40 9.47
CA TYR A 62 -11.01 8.32 8.74
C TYR A 62 -11.47 6.92 9.18
N ARG A 63 -12.51 6.82 9.99
CA ARG A 63 -13.04 5.51 10.42
C ARG A 63 -13.63 4.77 9.23
N GLY A 64 -13.43 3.45 9.18
CA GLY A 64 -13.99 2.58 8.15
C GLY A 64 -13.05 1.41 7.84
N SER A 65 -13.50 0.55 6.93
CA SER A 65 -12.66 -0.47 6.31
C SER A 65 -11.88 0.13 5.15
N TYR A 66 -10.67 -0.37 4.94
CA TYR A 66 -9.77 0.02 3.86
C TYR A 66 -9.25 -1.23 3.19
N ASP A 67 -9.29 -1.24 1.86
CA ASP A 67 -8.64 -2.24 1.06
C ASP A 67 -7.13 -1.92 0.99
N LEU A 68 -6.31 -2.87 1.40
CA LEU A 68 -4.86 -2.80 1.28
C LEU A 68 -4.43 -3.34 -0.08
N SER A 69 -3.37 -2.77 -0.65
CA SER A 69 -2.86 -3.19 -1.97
C SER A 69 -2.39 -4.65 -2.05
N ASN A 70 -2.23 -5.34 -0.92
CA ASN A 70 -1.93 -6.77 -0.86
C ASN A 70 -3.18 -7.67 -0.80
N GLY A 71 -4.38 -7.10 -0.96
CA GLY A 71 -5.66 -7.80 -0.92
C GLY A 71 -6.23 -8.04 0.49
N GLN A 72 -5.57 -7.53 1.53
CA GLN A 72 -6.06 -7.60 2.91
C GLN A 72 -6.93 -6.39 3.27
N GLU A 73 -7.73 -6.52 4.32
CA GLU A 73 -8.50 -5.39 4.89
C GLU A 73 -7.79 -4.78 6.12
N LEU A 74 -7.88 -3.46 6.25
CA LEU A 74 -7.58 -2.72 7.48
C LEU A 74 -8.82 -1.96 7.95
N SER A 75 -9.28 -2.26 9.16
CA SER A 75 -10.39 -1.54 9.79
C SER A 75 -9.90 -0.49 10.79
N LEU A 76 -10.31 0.77 10.62
CA LEU A 76 -10.01 1.87 11.53
C LEU A 76 -11.21 2.19 12.44
N LEU A 77 -11.00 2.10 13.76
CA LEU A 77 -12.05 2.32 14.76
C LEU A 77 -11.66 3.41 15.75
N ALA A 78 -12.60 4.32 16.01
CA ALA A 78 -12.51 5.30 17.08
C ALA A 78 -13.38 4.89 18.27
N GLY A 79 -12.78 4.83 19.45
CA GLY A 79 -13.51 4.87 20.73
C GLY A 79 -13.63 6.30 21.26
N THR A 80 -14.02 6.46 22.53
CA THR A 80 -14.21 7.78 23.15
C THR A 80 -12.93 8.62 23.18
N ALA A 81 -11.79 8.00 23.46
CA ALA A 81 -10.47 8.66 23.54
C ALA A 81 -9.33 7.78 23.00
N SER A 82 -9.66 6.71 22.27
CA SER A 82 -8.68 5.75 21.75
C SER A 82 -8.94 5.48 20.28
N MET A 83 -7.84 5.27 19.56
CA MET A 83 -7.83 4.99 18.13
C MET A 83 -7.29 3.57 17.96
N TYR A 84 -7.88 2.80 17.06
CA TYR A 84 -7.49 1.42 16.83
C TYR A 84 -7.42 1.12 15.34
N ALA A 85 -6.48 0.26 14.99
CA ALA A 85 -6.46 -0.45 13.72
C ALA A 85 -6.68 -1.94 13.98
N ILE A 86 -7.53 -2.57 13.17
CA ILE A 86 -7.74 -4.01 13.15
C ILE A 86 -7.29 -4.50 11.78
N LEU A 87 -6.31 -5.40 11.77
CA LEU A 87 -5.83 -6.07 10.56
C LEU A 87 -6.76 -7.24 10.20
N ASP A 88 -6.72 -7.66 8.94
CA ASP A 88 -7.47 -8.81 8.40
C ASP A 88 -7.38 -10.10 9.25
N ASN A 89 -6.22 -10.34 9.88
CA ASN A 89 -6.01 -11.47 10.79
C ASN A 89 -6.66 -11.29 12.19
N GLY A 90 -7.48 -10.25 12.39
CA GLY A 90 -8.14 -9.91 13.64
C GLY A 90 -7.25 -9.21 14.67
N ARG A 91 -5.96 -8.98 14.38
CA ARG A 91 -5.04 -8.32 15.32
C ARG A 91 -5.44 -6.84 15.47
N LYS A 92 -5.83 -6.48 16.69
CA LYS A 92 -6.20 -5.12 17.08
C LYS A 92 -5.03 -4.42 17.75
N VAL A 93 -4.60 -3.28 17.18
CA VAL A 93 -3.53 -2.46 17.74
C VAL A 93 -4.04 -1.07 18.07
N ARG A 94 -3.51 -0.49 19.16
CA ARG A 94 -3.84 0.88 19.58
C ARG A 94 -2.96 1.86 18.83
N LEU A 95 -3.57 2.92 18.31
CA LEU A 95 -2.88 3.97 17.57
C LEU A 95 -2.69 5.21 18.45
N ILE A 96 -1.60 5.90 18.19
CA ILE A 96 -1.28 7.23 18.70
C ILE A 96 -1.12 8.20 17.53
N GLY A 97 -1.52 9.45 17.72
CA GLY A 97 -1.33 10.49 16.73
C GLY A 97 0.13 10.93 16.70
N ALA A 98 0.78 10.79 15.54
CA ALA A 98 2.15 11.26 15.31
C ALA A 98 2.21 12.61 14.58
N GLY A 99 1.09 13.04 14.00
CA GLY A 99 0.92 14.34 13.38
C GLY A 99 -0.46 14.45 12.73
N THR A 100 -0.66 15.49 11.91
CA THR A 100 -1.87 15.61 11.09
C THR A 100 -1.95 14.42 10.14
N ASP A 101 -3.10 13.74 10.15
CA ASP A 101 -3.39 12.55 9.34
C ASP A 101 -2.36 11.40 9.47
N THR A 102 -1.50 11.44 10.49
CA THR A 102 -0.38 10.50 10.66
C THR A 102 -0.49 9.79 12.00
N PHE A 103 -0.44 8.46 11.97
CA PHE A 103 -0.71 7.61 13.12
C PHE A 103 0.30 6.47 13.22
N VAL A 104 0.70 6.15 14.43
CA VAL A 104 1.66 5.08 14.73
C VAL A 104 1.03 4.14 15.74
N ALA A 105 1.27 2.83 15.63
CA ALA A 105 0.83 1.91 16.66
C ALA A 105 1.73 1.98 17.90
N GLU A 106 1.12 1.88 19.08
CA GLU A 106 1.81 1.95 20.37
C GLU A 106 2.92 0.91 20.52
N ASP A 107 2.72 -0.28 19.93
CA ASP A 107 3.67 -1.39 19.89
C ASP A 107 4.72 -1.28 18.76
N ARG A 108 4.71 -0.18 18.00
CA ARG A 108 5.58 0.07 16.84
C ARG A 108 5.43 -0.98 15.73
N SER A 109 4.29 -1.67 15.68
CA SER A 109 4.02 -2.64 14.63
C SER A 109 3.56 -2.00 13.32
N LEU A 110 3.05 -0.76 13.33
CA LEU A 110 2.65 -0.05 12.12
C LEU A 110 2.79 1.47 12.22
N HIS A 111 2.90 2.12 11.07
CA HIS A 111 2.82 3.56 10.85
C HIS A 111 1.96 3.81 9.62
N MET A 112 0.97 4.69 9.72
CA MET A 112 0.12 5.07 8.61
C MET A 112 0.03 6.58 8.44
N ARG A 113 -0.20 6.99 7.19
CA ARG A 113 -0.56 8.34 6.82
C ARG A 113 -1.79 8.29 5.93
N LEU A 114 -2.78 9.09 6.26
CA LEU A 114 -4.06 9.15 5.58
C LEU A 114 -4.17 10.47 4.82
N TRP A 115 -5.01 10.50 3.81
CA TRP A 115 -5.38 11.73 3.11
C TRP A 115 -6.77 11.62 2.55
N ARG A 116 -7.37 12.77 2.28
CA ARG A 116 -8.65 12.88 1.60
C ARG A 116 -8.47 13.60 0.27
N GLY A 117 -8.94 12.97 -0.80
CA GLY A 117 -9.01 13.58 -2.12
C GLY A 117 -10.12 14.63 -2.19
N ILE A 118 -10.06 15.47 -3.23
CA ILE A 118 -11.05 16.51 -3.49
C ILE A 118 -12.46 15.95 -3.72
N ASP A 119 -12.56 14.73 -4.23
CA ASP A 119 -13.82 14.04 -4.54
C ASP A 119 -14.39 13.27 -3.33
N GLY A 120 -13.74 13.37 -2.16
CA GLY A 120 -14.15 12.69 -0.94
C GLY A 120 -13.54 11.31 -0.72
N GLU A 121 -12.85 10.77 -1.74
CA GLU A 121 -12.06 9.54 -1.67
C GLU A 121 -11.05 9.59 -0.52
N VAL A 122 -10.93 8.49 0.22
CA VAL A 122 -10.02 8.41 1.35
C VAL A 122 -8.91 7.43 1.04
N GLY A 123 -7.70 7.95 0.88
CA GLY A 123 -6.51 7.17 0.62
C GLY A 123 -5.57 7.14 1.81
N GLY A 124 -4.59 6.26 1.74
CA GLY A 124 -3.57 6.17 2.76
C GLY A 124 -2.36 5.35 2.33
N GLU A 125 -1.33 5.47 3.14
CA GLU A 125 -0.14 4.64 3.11
C GLU A 125 -0.01 3.97 4.47
N LEU A 126 0.29 2.68 4.46
CA LEU A 126 0.54 1.86 5.64
C LEU A 126 1.93 1.23 5.54
N LEU A 127 2.72 1.37 6.59
CA LEU A 127 3.94 0.63 6.84
C LEU A 127 3.68 -0.35 7.99
N LEU A 128 3.87 -1.64 7.74
CA LEU A 128 3.63 -2.72 8.70
C LEU A 128 4.93 -3.47 8.97
N ALA A 129 5.34 -3.57 10.22
CA ALA A 129 6.42 -4.45 10.62
C ALA A 129 5.91 -5.90 10.57
N GLN A 130 6.52 -6.70 9.70
CA GLN A 130 6.28 -8.14 9.69
C GLN A 130 7.06 -8.78 10.85
N PRO A 131 6.49 -9.77 11.54
CA PRO A 131 7.25 -10.58 12.49
C PRO A 131 8.44 -11.20 11.74
N ALA A 132 9.66 -10.91 12.18
CA ALA A 132 10.85 -11.54 11.63
C ALA A 132 10.86 -13.02 12.03
N ASP A 133 10.64 -13.91 11.07
CA ASP A 133 10.90 -15.34 11.24
C ASP A 133 12.41 -15.55 11.34
N MET A 134 12.91 -15.42 12.57
CA MET A 134 14.26 -15.78 13.02
C MET A 134 15.44 -14.89 12.57
N ALA A 135 16.38 -14.75 13.50
CA ALA A 135 17.75 -14.24 13.32
C ALA A 135 17.97 -12.72 13.22
N GLY A 136 17.44 -11.94 14.17
CA GLY A 136 18.08 -10.70 14.67
C GLY A 136 18.36 -9.57 13.67
N LEU A 137 17.82 -9.66 12.46
CA LEU A 137 17.86 -8.61 11.45
C LEU A 137 16.54 -7.84 11.52
N ASP A 138 16.63 -6.53 11.26
CA ASP A 138 15.51 -5.59 11.31
C ASP A 138 14.22 -6.22 10.75
N ALA A 139 13.12 -6.09 11.50
CA ALA A 139 11.83 -6.62 11.08
C ALA A 139 11.47 -6.06 9.69
N PRO A 140 11.23 -6.90 8.68
CA PRO A 140 10.96 -6.41 7.33
C PRO A 140 9.71 -5.55 7.35
N LEU A 141 9.82 -4.35 6.79
CA LEU A 141 8.73 -3.40 6.70
C LEU A 141 7.97 -3.60 5.39
N LEU A 142 6.69 -3.92 5.50
CA LEU A 142 5.79 -4.04 4.37
C LEU A 142 5.04 -2.73 4.17
N ARG A 143 5.23 -2.11 3.01
CA ARG A 143 4.52 -0.90 2.59
C ARG A 143 3.29 -1.27 1.76
N MET A 144 2.16 -0.66 2.05
CA MET A 144 0.88 -0.91 1.37
C MET A 144 0.15 0.41 1.12
N ALA A 145 -0.53 0.49 -0.01
CA ALA A 145 -1.51 1.55 -0.24
C ALA A 145 -2.85 1.17 0.39
N MET A 146 -3.59 2.18 0.86
CA MET A 146 -4.92 2.06 1.44
C MET A 146 -5.90 2.87 0.60
N HIS A 147 -7.11 2.36 0.39
CA HIS A 147 -8.18 3.09 -0.30
C HIS A 147 -9.57 2.70 0.23
N ARG A 148 -10.50 3.66 0.16
CA ARG A 148 -11.91 3.53 0.54
C ARG A 148 -12.77 4.60 -0.12
#